data_AF-A0A0F2QV98-F1
#
_entry.id   AF-A0A0F2QV98-F1
#
_cell.length_a   1.000
_cell.length_b   1.000
_cell.length_c   1.000
_cell.angle_alpha   90.00
_cell.angle_beta   90.00
_cell.angle_gamma   90.00
#
_symmetry.space_group_name_H-M   'P 1'
#
loop_
_entity.id
_entity.type
_entity.pdbx_description
1 polymer ?
#
loop_
_entity_poly.entity_id
_entity_poly.type
_entity_poly.pdbx_seq_one_letter_code
_entity_poly.pdbx_strand_id
1 'polypeptide(L)'
;MRYRWFLMLAAIEGIVLFSMVTSGKFTSERAESVRRANQQLIEVFDLTDLALWTGARYTRHVSQADLFSAFQDSMGALERFPEGGMAPLPTPMQPPAPPAVAEKQEHDEPTS
;
A
#
# COMPACT_ATOMS: atom_id res chain seq x y z
N MET A 1 -18.24 4.75 -49.67
CA MET A 1 -17.32 5.72 -49.03
C MET A 1 -17.41 5.71 -47.50
N ARG A 2 -18.60 5.67 -46.88
CA ARG A 2 -18.75 5.71 -45.40
C ARG A 2 -18.04 4.58 -44.64
N TYR A 3 -18.06 3.35 -45.14
CA TYR A 3 -17.37 2.23 -44.50
C TYR A 3 -15.84 2.37 -44.51
N ARG A 4 -15.26 3.08 -45.50
CA ARG A 4 -13.81 3.31 -45.57
C ARG A 4 -13.36 4.23 -44.42
N TRP A 5 -14.16 5.24 -44.09
CA TRP A 5 -13.91 6.11 -42.93
C TRP A 5 -14.00 5.35 -41.61
N PHE A 6 -15.00 4.48 -41.47
CA PHE A 6 -15.13 3.61 -40.29
C PHE A 6 -13.90 2.69 -40.13
N LEU A 7 -13.44 2.05 -41.21
CA LEU A 7 -12.24 1.20 -41.18
C LEU A 7 -10.97 1.99 -40.85
N MET A 8 -10.83 3.22 -41.36
CA MET A 8 -9.69 4.07 -41.03
C MET A 8 -9.67 4.45 -39.54
N LEU A 9 -10.82 4.81 -38.96
CA LEU A 9 -10.92 5.13 -37.54
C LEU A 9 -10.60 3.91 -36.65
N ALA A 10 -11.14 2.73 -36.98
CA ALA A 10 -10.85 1.49 -36.27
C ALA A 10 -9.36 1.10 -36.36
N ALA A 11 -8.73 1.31 -37.52
CA ALA A 11 -7.29 1.07 -37.69
C ALA A 11 -6.45 2.04 -36.84
N ILE A 12 -6.83 3.32 -36.79
CA ILE A 12 -6.15 4.33 -35.96
C ILE A 12 -6.28 3.97 -34.48
N GLU A 13 -7.47 3.61 -34.01
CA GLU A 13 -7.68 3.14 -32.63
C GLU A 13 -6.78 1.94 -32.31
N GLY A 14 -6.75 0.93 -33.20
CA GLY A 14 -5.89 -0.23 -33.04
C GLY A 14 -4.40 0.12 -32.95
N ILE A 15 -3.93 1.06 -33.77
CA ILE A 15 -2.54 1.56 -33.74
C ILE A 15 -2.27 2.28 -32.41
N VAL A 16 -3.18 3.12 -31.95
CA VAL A 16 -3.04 3.83 -30.66
C VAL A 16 -2.95 2.83 -29.51
N LEU A 17 -3.88 1.86 -29.43
CA LEU A 17 -3.86 0.81 -28.39
C LEU A 17 -2.58 -0.01 -28.45
N PHE A 18 -2.14 -0.40 -29.65
CA PHE A 18 -0.90 -1.15 -29.85
C PHE A 18 0.33 -0.35 -29.39
N SER A 19 0.40 0.93 -29.74
CA SER A 19 1.49 1.83 -29.32
C SER A 19 1.53 2.01 -27.81
N MET A 20 0.37 2.09 -27.16
CA MET A 20 0.25 2.24 -25.70
C MET A 20 0.74 0.99 -24.97
N VAL A 21 0.34 -0.21 -25.42
CA VAL A 21 0.83 -1.48 -24.85
C VAL A 21 2.34 -1.63 -25.03
N THR A 22 2.83 -1.27 -26.21
CA THR A 22 4.27 -1.36 -26.54
C THR A 22 5.07 -0.38 -25.68
N SER A 23 4.61 0.86 -25.55
CA SER A 23 5.23 1.88 -24.69
C SER A 23 5.26 1.47 -23.21
N GLY A 24 4.20 0.81 -22.72
CA GLY A 24 4.15 0.24 -21.38
C GLY A 24 5.22 -0.83 -21.15
N LYS A 25 5.41 -1.73 -22.12
CA LYS A 25 6.45 -2.77 -22.07
C LYS A 25 7.87 -2.18 -22.09
N PHE A 26 8.14 -1.23 -22.99
CA PHE A 26 9.42 -0.54 -23.05
C PHE A 26 9.75 0.24 -21.76
N THR A 27 8.72 0.83 -21.12
CA THR A 27 8.88 1.51 -19.83
C THR A 27 9.19 0.50 -18.70
N SER A 28 8.56 -0.68 -18.74
CA SER A 28 8.81 -1.75 -17.78
C SER A 28 10.24 -2.28 -17.85
N GLU A 29 10.81 -2.44 -19.04
CA GLU A 29 12.20 -2.90 -19.22
C GLU A 29 13.21 -1.91 -18.63
N ARG A 30 12.99 -0.60 -18.84
CA ARG A 30 13.81 0.45 -18.20
C ARG A 30 13.65 0.47 -16.70
N ALA A 31 12.45 0.15 -16.20
CA ALA A 31 12.15 0.07 -14.78
C ALA A 31 12.72 -1.20 -14.13
N GLU A 32 13.13 -2.24 -14.88
CA GLU A 32 13.66 -3.47 -14.29
C GLU A 32 14.95 -3.24 -13.51
N SER A 33 15.90 -2.47 -14.05
CA SER A 33 17.17 -2.21 -13.36
C SER A 33 16.95 -1.45 -12.05
N VAL A 34 16.09 -0.44 -12.09
CA VAL A 34 15.66 0.32 -10.91
C VAL A 34 14.90 -0.57 -9.93
N ARG A 35 14.03 -1.46 -10.41
CA ARG A 35 13.28 -2.39 -9.58
C ARG A 35 14.19 -3.37 -8.85
N ARG A 36 15.23 -3.89 -9.52
CA ARG A 36 16.24 -4.77 -8.89
C ARG A 36 17.06 -4.03 -7.84
N ALA A 37 17.47 -2.79 -8.11
CA ALA A 37 18.16 -1.96 -7.12
C ALA A 37 17.27 -1.68 -5.89
N ASN A 38 15.99 -1.39 -6.12
CA ASN A 38 15.02 -1.19 -5.04
C ASN A 38 14.78 -2.47 -4.23
N GLN A 39 14.74 -3.64 -4.86
CA GLN A 39 14.64 -4.93 -4.16
C GLN A 39 15.83 -5.18 -3.23
N GLN A 40 17.04 -4.83 -3.67
CA GLN A 40 18.24 -4.92 -2.81
C GLN A 40 18.15 -3.95 -1.63
N LEU A 41 17.66 -2.72 -1.84
CA LEU A 41 17.40 -1.78 -0.75
C LEU A 41 16.36 -2.33 0.23
N ILE A 42 15.29 -2.93 -0.28
CA ILE A 42 14.24 -3.55 0.54
C ILE A 42 14.83 -4.63 1.46
N GLU A 43 15.68 -5.51 0.92
CA GLU A 43 16.32 -6.57 1.68
C GLU A 43 17.31 -6.03 2.74
N VAL A 44 18.08 -4.99 2.41
CA VAL A 44 19.06 -4.40 3.34
C VAL A 44 18.39 -3.62 4.48
N PHE A 45 17.28 -2.94 4.18
CA PHE A 45 16.61 -2.04 5.13
C PHE A 45 15.35 -2.62 5.76
N ASP A 46 15.01 -3.88 5.47
CA ASP A 46 13.79 -4.57 5.91
C ASP A 46 12.52 -3.73 5.64
N LEU A 47 12.48 -3.08 4.47
CA LEU A 47 11.38 -2.20 4.07
C LEU A 47 10.17 -3.06 3.66
N THR A 48 9.03 -2.87 4.31
CA THR A 48 7.79 -3.51 3.87
C THR A 48 7.28 -2.92 2.55
N ASP A 49 6.43 -3.71 1.87
CA ASP A 49 5.89 -3.47 0.53
C ASP A 49 5.59 -1.98 0.22
N LEU A 50 6.09 -1.50 -0.92
CA LEU A 50 5.92 -0.11 -1.35
C LEU A 50 4.45 0.17 -1.70
N ALA A 51 3.71 0.77 -0.78
CA ALA A 51 2.37 1.27 -1.03
C ALA A 51 2.44 2.65 -1.72
N LEU A 52 2.32 2.67 -3.04
CA LEU A 52 2.12 3.92 -3.78
C LEU A 52 0.67 4.35 -3.62
N TRP A 53 0.44 5.44 -2.88
CA TRP A 53 -0.88 5.98 -2.62
C TRP A 53 -0.91 7.50 -2.86
N THR A 54 -2.03 8.03 -3.33
CA THR A 54 -2.29 9.47 -3.39
C THR A 54 -2.65 9.95 -1.98
N GLY A 55 -1.63 10.30 -1.22
CA GLY A 55 -1.75 10.51 0.22
C GLY A 55 -2.68 11.65 0.59
N ALA A 56 -3.36 11.39 1.68
CA ALA A 56 -4.32 12.24 2.31
C ALA A 56 -3.68 13.26 3.24
N ARG A 57 -4.40 14.32 3.60
CA ARG A 57 -3.89 15.21 4.66
C ARG A 57 -3.58 14.44 5.96
N TYR A 58 -4.31 13.37 6.26
CA TYR A 58 -4.07 12.49 7.41
C TYR A 58 -2.85 11.55 7.29
N THR A 59 -2.24 11.42 6.11
CA THR A 59 -0.97 10.71 5.95
C THR A 59 0.24 11.62 6.04
N ARG A 60 0.04 12.95 6.05
CA ARG A 60 1.08 13.92 6.37
C ARG A 60 1.23 14.01 7.89
N HIS A 61 2.47 13.94 8.36
CA HIS A 61 2.79 13.99 9.78
C HIS A 61 1.98 12.96 10.58
N VAL A 62 2.22 11.67 10.35
CA VAL A 62 1.49 10.56 11.00
C VAL A 62 1.44 10.72 12.53
N SER A 63 2.44 11.33 13.16
CA SER A 63 2.48 11.64 14.59
C SER A 63 1.59 12.82 15.04
N GLN A 64 1.16 13.67 14.12
CA GLN A 64 0.36 14.88 14.35
C GLN A 64 -1.01 14.84 13.67
N ALA A 65 -1.29 13.82 12.86
CA ALA A 65 -2.56 13.65 12.19
C ALA A 65 -3.68 13.40 13.21
N ASP A 66 -4.75 14.19 13.12
CA ASP A 66 -5.93 14.01 13.96
C ASP A 66 -6.72 12.76 13.55
N LEU A 67 -7.29 12.04 14.53
CA LEU A 67 -8.03 10.78 14.35
C LEU A 67 -9.21 10.91 13.37
N PHE A 68 -9.82 12.09 13.26
CA PHE A 68 -10.97 12.32 12.38
C PHE A 68 -10.58 12.88 11.00
N SER A 69 -9.29 13.15 10.76
CA SER A 69 -8.82 13.70 9.49
C SER A 69 -9.13 12.78 8.29
N ALA A 70 -9.28 11.47 8.52
CA ALA A 70 -9.70 10.50 7.50
C ALA A 70 -11.07 10.77 6.87
N PHE A 71 -11.97 11.42 7.60
CA PHE A 71 -13.35 11.70 7.15
C PHE A 71 -13.53 13.10 6.58
N GLN A 72 -12.51 13.95 6.67
CA GLN A 72 -12.58 15.33 6.18
C GLN A 72 -12.17 15.46 4.71
N ASP A 73 -11.67 14.39 4.09
CA ASP A 73 -11.21 14.36 2.70
C ASP A 73 -12.11 13.50 1.80
N SER A 74 -12.32 13.95 0.56
CA SER A 74 -13.01 13.15 -0.47
C SER A 74 -12.02 12.34 -1.31
N MET A 75 -12.43 11.14 -1.77
CA MET A 75 -11.58 10.26 -2.60
C MET A 75 -11.13 10.90 -3.93
N GLY A 76 -11.78 11.98 -4.39
CA GLY A 76 -11.50 12.67 -5.66
C GLY A 76 -10.92 14.07 -5.54
N ALA A 77 -10.49 14.50 -4.35
CA ALA A 77 -9.94 15.84 -4.15
C ALA A 77 -8.64 16.04 -4.96
N LEU A 78 -8.61 17.05 -5.84
CA LEU A 78 -7.47 17.35 -6.73
C LEU A 78 -6.22 17.87 -5.98
N GLU A 79 -6.36 18.15 -4.69
CA GLU A 79 -5.28 18.59 -3.79
C GLU A 79 -4.38 17.42 -3.34
N ARG A 80 -4.72 16.18 -3.72
CA ARG A 80 -3.96 14.97 -3.41
C ARG A 80 -2.74 14.86 -4.31
N PHE A 81 -1.61 15.28 -3.76
CA PHE A 81 -0.31 15.07 -4.38
C PHE A 81 0.20 13.66 -4.05
N PRO A 82 0.97 13.01 -4.95
CA PRO A 82 1.67 11.79 -4.60
C PRO A 82 2.63 12.07 -3.44
N GLU A 83 2.52 11.31 -2.37
CA GLU A 83 3.34 11.46 -1.16
C GLU A 83 3.75 10.09 -0.62
N GLY A 84 4.91 10.05 0.04
CA GLY A 84 5.48 8.84 0.61
C GLY A 84 5.82 9.06 2.08
N GLY A 85 5.54 8.07 2.92
CA GLY A 85 5.86 8.07 4.34
C GLY A 85 6.43 6.71 4.76
N MET A 86 7.34 6.73 5.73
CA MET A 86 7.82 5.51 6.39
C MET A 86 7.04 5.36 7.70
N ALA A 87 6.39 4.22 7.87
CA ALA A 87 5.73 3.85 9.11
C ALA A 87 6.39 2.57 9.66
N PRO A 88 6.55 2.44 10.98
CA PRO A 88 6.98 1.18 11.57
C PRO A 88 5.98 0.07 11.23
N LEU A 89 6.46 -1.16 11.13
CA LEU A 89 5.59 -2.30 10.91
C LEU A 89 4.51 -2.36 12.01
N PRO A 90 3.26 -2.72 11.67
CA PRO A 90 2.25 -2.99 12.68
C PRO A 90 2.77 -4.08 13.60
N THR A 91 2.91 -3.79 14.90
CA THR A 91 3.23 -4.81 15.89
C THR A 91 2.12 -5.86 15.85
N PRO A 92 2.43 -7.16 15.63
CA PRO A 92 1.44 -8.21 15.74
C PRO A 92 0.79 -8.09 17.12
N MET A 93 -0.54 -7.98 17.17
CA MET A 93 -1.25 -8.01 18.44
C MET A 93 -0.93 -9.33 19.12
N GLN A 94 -0.08 -9.29 20.15
CA GLN A 94 0.18 -10.47 20.96
C GLN A 94 -1.14 -10.84 21.63
N PRO A 95 -1.67 -12.06 21.39
CA PRO A 95 -2.88 -12.50 22.07
C PRO A 95 -2.69 -12.30 23.58
N PRO A 96 -3.72 -11.83 24.30
CA PRO A 96 -3.62 -11.66 25.74
C PRO A 96 -3.13 -12.99 26.35
N ALA A 97 -2.11 -12.90 27.20
CA ALA A 97 -1.61 -14.07 27.91
C ALA A 97 -2.81 -14.78 28.56
N PRO A 98 -2.98 -16.10 28.37
CA PRO A 98 -4.07 -16.82 29.00
C PRO A 98 -4.02 -16.52 30.50
N PRO A 99 -5.18 -16.22 31.14
CA PRO A 99 -5.20 -15.89 32.55
C PRO A 99 -4.48 -17.01 33.29
N ALA A 100 -3.46 -16.65 34.08
CA ALA A 100 -2.75 -17.58 34.91
C ALA A 100 -3.80 -18.38 35.67
N VAL A 101 -3.88 -19.68 35.38
CA VAL A 101 -4.76 -20.60 36.09
C VAL A 101 -4.43 -20.38 37.54
N ALA A 102 -5.39 -19.82 38.29
CA ALA A 102 -5.23 -19.54 39.69
C ALA A 102 -4.76 -20.83 40.35
N GLU A 103 -3.47 -20.86 40.69
CA GLU A 103 -2.88 -21.93 41.46
C GLU A 103 -3.65 -21.94 42.76
N LYS A 104 -4.55 -22.92 42.87
CA LYS A 104 -5.45 -23.10 44.00
C LYS A 104 -4.55 -23.30 45.19
N GLN A 105 -4.32 -22.23 45.97
CA GLN A 105 -3.60 -22.31 47.23
C GLN A 105 -4.36 -23.29 48.10
N GLU A 106 -3.82 -24.51 48.18
CA GLU A 106 -4.28 -25.57 49.05
C GLU A 106 -4.03 -25.09 50.48
N HIS A 107 -5.13 -24.70 51.12
CA HIS A 107 -5.17 -24.20 52.48
C HIS A 107 -5.02 -25.43 53.39
N ASP A 108 -3.79 -25.74 53.80
CA ASP A 108 -3.53 -26.72 54.85
C ASP A 108 -4.09 -26.18 56.17
N GLU A 109 -5.28 -26.68 56.53
CA GLU A 109 -5.94 -26.46 57.80
C GLU A 109 -5.27 -27.33 58.87
N PRO A 110 -4.70 -26.77 59.97
CA PRO A 110 -4.12 -27.58 61.02
C PRO A 110 -5.25 -28.19 61.86
N THR A 111 -5.39 -29.52 61.75
CA THR A 111 -6.22 -30.32 62.63
C THR A 111 -5.71 -30.19 64.06
N SER A 112 -6.60 -29.77 64.97
CA SER A 112 -6.38 -29.75 66.42
C SER A 112 -6.34 -31.15 67.03
#